data_AF-A0ABC8TW69-F1
#
_entry.id   AF-A0ABC8TW69-F1
#
_cell.length_a   1.000
_cell.length_b   1.000
_cell.length_c   1.000
_cell.angle_alpha   90.00
_cell.angle_beta   90.00
_cell.angle_gamma   90.00
#
_symmetry.space_group_name_H-M   'P 1'
#
loop_
_entity.id
_entity.type
_entity.pdbx_description
1 polymer ?
#
loop_
_entity_poly.entity_id
_entity_poly.type
_entity_poly.pdbx_seq_one_letter_code
_entity_poly.pdbx_strand_id
1 'polypeptide(L)'
;MARQPSTDLEEYSSSSTLIPFDRPIHLLRGPIPAGQPDDPSSGRFILAFRDPRSWASAYRACKVQITQQCETGARIGCSIAASNKCKSPWWKTLLGVAKQDLKEREICEEREMAACVENSKEKCQEFAKEKCLPSFKDARIAWDSSRVNWKEVYRLIKWVSLPEKSAGFELLGVEGNWVEFKRMIDSTNYRGSELLDSNYMGSEDFAVGSNQKN
;
A
#
# COMPACT_ATOMS: atom_id res chain seq x y z
N MET A 1 -28.35 -50.74 20.01
CA MET A 1 -27.27 -50.97 19.03
C MET A 1 -26.28 -49.82 19.15
N ALA A 2 -25.09 -50.07 19.68
CA ALA A 2 -24.06 -49.03 19.81
C ALA A 2 -23.48 -48.73 18.42
N ARG A 3 -23.44 -47.45 18.05
CA ARG A 3 -22.82 -46.98 16.79
C ARG A 3 -21.32 -47.24 16.91
N GLN A 4 -20.79 -48.16 16.13
CA GLN A 4 -19.34 -48.37 16.09
C GLN A 4 -18.68 -47.08 15.58
N PRO A 5 -17.58 -46.62 16.20
CA PRO A 5 -16.80 -45.52 15.65
C PRO A 5 -16.28 -45.94 14.27
N SER A 6 -16.41 -45.06 13.28
CA SER A 6 -15.83 -45.26 11.95
C SER A 6 -14.33 -45.44 12.11
N THR A 7 -13.80 -46.56 11.59
CA THR A 7 -12.36 -46.80 11.47
C THR A 7 -11.79 -46.15 10.21
N ASP A 8 -12.51 -45.18 9.64
CA ASP A 8 -12.11 -44.54 8.39
C ASP A 8 -11.00 -43.52 8.67
N LEU A 9 -9.77 -44.01 8.63
CA LEU A 9 -8.56 -43.22 8.83
C LEU A 9 -8.39 -42.14 7.74
N GLU A 10 -9.12 -42.22 6.63
CA GLU A 10 -9.14 -41.18 5.59
C GLU A 10 -9.87 -39.91 6.05
N GLU A 11 -10.88 -40.03 6.91
CA GLU A 11 -11.62 -38.88 7.45
C GLU A 11 -10.72 -37.99 8.33
N TYR A 12 -9.70 -38.58 8.95
CA TYR A 12 -8.67 -37.90 9.76
C TYR A 12 -7.33 -37.72 9.02
N SER A 13 -7.28 -37.95 7.70
CA SER A 13 -6.08 -37.76 6.91
C SER A 13 -5.70 -36.28 6.88
N SER A 14 -4.42 -35.94 7.11
CA SER A 14 -3.97 -34.53 7.02
C SER A 14 -4.30 -33.92 5.66
N SER A 15 -4.36 -34.74 4.60
CA SER A 15 -4.75 -34.32 3.26
C SER A 15 -6.21 -33.83 3.14
N SER A 16 -7.13 -34.28 4.01
CA SER A 16 -8.55 -33.84 3.99
C SER A 16 -8.75 -32.43 4.56
N THR A 17 -7.76 -31.91 5.29
CA THR A 17 -7.76 -30.55 5.86
C THR A 17 -6.92 -29.55 5.07
N LEU A 18 -6.21 -30.00 4.03
CA LEU A 18 -5.41 -29.13 3.17
C LEU A 18 -6.28 -28.56 2.05
N ILE A 19 -6.55 -27.26 2.10
CA ILE A 19 -7.11 -26.52 0.97
C ILE A 19 -5.93 -25.95 0.19
N PRO A 20 -5.54 -26.54 -0.96
CA PRO A 20 -4.50 -25.95 -1.79
C PRO A 20 -4.99 -24.61 -2.33
N PHE A 21 -4.10 -23.63 -2.40
CA PHE A 21 -4.39 -22.42 -3.15
C PHE A 21 -4.46 -22.76 -4.64
N ASP A 22 -5.53 -22.34 -5.32
CA ASP A 22 -5.74 -22.59 -6.76
C ASP A 22 -4.58 -22.09 -7.64
N ARG A 23 -3.86 -21.06 -7.17
CA ARG A 23 -2.67 -20.50 -7.82
C ARG A 23 -1.64 -20.08 -6.77
N PRO A 24 -0.33 -20.21 -7.04
CA PRO A 24 0.70 -19.67 -6.18
C PRO A 24 0.49 -18.15 -6.02
N ILE A 25 0.31 -17.68 -4.80
CA ILE A 25 0.28 -16.25 -4.51
C ILE A 25 1.72 -15.75 -4.69
N HIS A 26 1.95 -14.97 -5.73
CA HIS A 26 3.25 -14.33 -5.93
C HIS A 26 3.52 -13.39 -4.76
N LEU A 27 4.68 -13.57 -4.12
CA LEU A 27 5.11 -12.72 -3.02
C LEU A 27 5.22 -11.27 -3.51
N LEU A 28 4.65 -10.33 -2.75
CA LEU A 28 4.75 -8.90 -3.04
C LEU A 28 6.21 -8.42 -3.08
N ARG A 29 7.07 -9.08 -2.30
CA ARG A 29 8.50 -8.80 -2.22
C ARG A 29 9.28 -10.11 -2.33
N GLY A 30 10.31 -10.12 -3.15
CA GLY A 30 11.24 -11.24 -3.31
C GLY A 30 12.61 -10.94 -2.69
N PRO A 31 13.41 -11.97 -2.40
CA PRO A 31 14.77 -11.79 -1.92
C PRO A 31 15.67 -11.26 -3.04
N ILE A 32 16.46 -10.24 -2.75
CA ILE A 32 17.55 -9.75 -3.60
C ILE A 32 18.85 -9.68 -2.78
N PRO A 33 20.04 -9.76 -3.41
CA PRO A 33 21.31 -9.57 -2.71
C PRO A 33 21.36 -8.20 -2.04
N ALA A 34 21.72 -8.19 -0.76
CA ALA A 34 21.93 -6.95 -0.01
C ALA A 34 23.08 -6.14 -0.64
N GLY A 35 22.87 -4.86 -0.87
CA GLY A 35 23.89 -3.95 -1.38
C GLY A 35 24.77 -3.38 -0.27
N GLN A 36 25.83 -2.66 -0.65
CA GLN A 36 26.62 -1.88 0.30
C GLN A 36 25.85 -0.84 1.13
N PRO A 37 24.80 -0.17 0.64
CA PRO A 37 24.04 0.79 1.46
C PRO A 37 23.06 0.11 2.44
N ASP A 38 22.89 -1.21 2.36
CA ASP A 38 22.00 -1.94 3.26
C ASP A 38 22.72 -2.31 4.56
N ASP A 39 21.93 -2.45 5.64
CA ASP A 39 22.47 -2.77 6.96
C ASP A 39 23.14 -4.16 6.94
N PRO A 40 24.44 -4.27 7.26
CA PRO A 40 25.15 -5.55 7.29
C PRO A 40 24.52 -6.58 8.23
N SER A 41 23.77 -6.14 9.25
CA SER A 41 23.12 -7.03 10.20
C SER A 41 21.87 -7.74 9.63
N SER A 42 21.30 -7.22 8.54
CA SER A 42 20.09 -7.77 7.88
C SER A 42 20.34 -9.07 7.11
N GLY A 43 21.61 -9.49 6.98
CA GLY A 43 22.01 -10.70 6.29
C GLY A 43 22.28 -10.50 4.80
N ARG A 44 22.52 -11.62 4.10
CA ARG A 44 22.94 -11.60 2.68
C ARG A 44 21.85 -11.17 1.70
N PHE A 45 20.58 -11.25 2.13
CA PHE A 45 19.43 -10.98 1.29
C PHE A 45 18.46 -10.05 1.99
N ILE A 46 17.83 -9.18 1.21
CA ILE A 46 16.77 -8.28 1.66
C ILE A 46 15.53 -8.47 0.80
N LEU A 47 14.35 -8.15 1.34
CA LEU A 47 13.09 -8.23 0.61
C LEU A 47 12.82 -6.95 -0.17
N ALA A 48 12.66 -7.07 -1.48
CA ALA A 48 12.36 -5.95 -2.37
C ALA A 48 11.16 -6.23 -3.28
N PHE A 49 10.42 -5.17 -3.59
CA PHE A 49 9.48 -5.18 -4.71
C PHE A 49 10.25 -5.40 -6.01
N ARG A 50 9.65 -6.15 -6.93
CA ARG A 50 10.27 -6.51 -8.21
C ARG A 50 10.59 -5.29 -9.07
N ASP A 51 9.71 -4.30 -9.07
CA ASP A 51 9.79 -3.12 -9.91
C ASP A 51 8.95 -1.96 -9.32
N PRO A 52 9.18 -0.71 -9.74
CA PRO A 52 8.44 0.43 -9.20
C PRO A 52 6.91 0.36 -9.40
N ARG A 53 6.41 -0.33 -10.44
CA ARG A 53 4.97 -0.49 -10.66
C ARG A 53 4.37 -1.41 -9.61
N SER A 54 5.06 -2.50 -9.26
CA SER A 54 4.66 -3.43 -8.21
C SER A 54 4.60 -2.74 -6.83
N TRP A 55 5.58 -1.89 -6.52
CA TRP A 55 5.59 -1.07 -5.30
C TRP A 55 4.41 -0.09 -5.29
N ALA A 56 4.19 0.63 -6.38
CA ALA A 56 3.13 1.64 -6.48
C ALA A 56 1.73 1.02 -6.38
N SER A 57 1.54 -0.13 -7.04
CA SER A 57 0.30 -0.90 -6.99
C SER A 57 0.02 -1.37 -5.55
N ALA A 58 1.02 -1.92 -4.87
CA ALA A 58 0.87 -2.35 -3.49
C ALA A 58 0.61 -1.17 -2.53
N TYR A 59 1.26 -0.02 -2.73
CA TYR A 59 1.02 1.18 -1.94
C TYR A 59 -0.41 1.72 -2.14
N ARG A 60 -0.88 1.76 -3.40
CA ARG A 60 -2.26 2.13 -3.74
C ARG A 60 -3.27 1.15 -3.13
N ALA A 61 -3.01 -0.15 -3.22
CA ALA A 61 -3.86 -1.19 -2.63
C ALA A 61 -3.97 -1.03 -1.12
N CYS A 62 -2.85 -0.77 -0.42
CA CYS A 62 -2.85 -0.46 1.01
C CYS A 62 -3.76 0.72 1.31
N LYS A 63 -3.58 1.85 0.60
CA LYS A 63 -4.40 3.05 0.83
C LYS A 63 -5.88 2.76 0.63
N VAL A 64 -6.25 2.09 -0.47
CA VAL A 64 -7.64 1.75 -0.77
C VAL A 64 -8.24 0.86 0.32
N GLN A 65 -7.54 -0.19 0.74
CA GLN A 65 -8.04 -1.11 1.77
C GLN A 65 -8.22 -0.40 3.12
N ILE A 66 -7.25 0.39 3.56
CA ILE A 66 -7.34 1.12 4.83
C ILE A 66 -8.44 2.20 4.77
N THR A 67 -8.57 2.92 3.65
CA THR A 67 -9.68 3.88 3.48
C THR A 67 -11.03 3.18 3.54
N GLN A 68 -11.22 2.03 2.86
CA GLN A 68 -12.47 1.27 2.90
C GLN A 68 -12.81 0.78 4.31
N GLN A 69 -11.83 0.26 5.05
CA GLN A 69 -12.04 -0.16 6.44
C GLN A 69 -12.39 1.02 7.34
N CYS A 70 -11.70 2.15 7.17
CA CYS A 70 -11.99 3.38 7.89
C CYS A 70 -13.40 3.90 7.60
N GLU A 71 -13.82 3.98 6.34
CA GLU A 71 -15.16 4.43 5.96
C GLU A 71 -16.25 3.50 6.50
N THR A 72 -15.99 2.19 6.50
CA THR A 72 -16.90 1.20 7.10
C THR A 72 -17.04 1.43 8.61
N GLY A 73 -15.92 1.64 9.31
CA GLY A 73 -15.93 2.00 10.73
C GLY A 73 -16.60 3.34 10.99
N ALA A 74 -16.40 4.33 10.11
CA ALA A 74 -17.00 5.65 10.21
C ALA A 74 -18.51 5.59 10.04
N ARG A 75 -19.05 4.76 9.14
CA ARG A 75 -20.51 4.56 9.02
C ARG A 75 -21.13 4.10 10.33
N ILE A 76 -20.50 3.13 11.01
CA ILE A 76 -20.96 2.62 12.31
C ILE A 76 -20.83 3.70 13.39
N GLY A 77 -19.68 4.39 13.45
CA GLY A 77 -19.47 5.48 14.41
C GLY A 77 -20.46 6.64 14.22
N CYS A 78 -20.73 7.01 12.97
CA CYS A 78 -21.65 8.07 12.60
C CYS A 78 -23.11 7.71 12.90
N SER A 79 -23.53 6.45 12.72
CA SER A 79 -24.89 6.04 13.10
C SER A 79 -25.09 6.14 14.62
N ILE A 80 -24.09 5.76 15.41
CA ILE A 80 -24.12 5.90 16.88
C ILE A 80 -24.13 7.38 17.27
N ALA A 81 -23.30 8.21 16.64
CA ALA A 81 -23.23 9.65 16.91
C ALA A 81 -24.55 10.36 16.56
N ALA A 82 -25.13 10.06 15.39
CA ALA A 82 -26.41 10.58 14.95
C ALA A 82 -27.54 10.19 15.92
N SER A 83 -27.62 8.91 16.29
CA SER A 83 -28.60 8.42 17.27
C SER A 83 -28.48 9.11 18.63
N ASN A 84 -27.25 9.34 19.10
CA ASN A 84 -26.99 10.06 20.34
C ASN A 84 -27.35 11.54 20.27
N LYS A 85 -27.24 12.16 19.10
CA LYS A 85 -27.56 13.57 18.87
C LYS A 85 -29.05 13.82 18.70
N CYS A 86 -29.77 12.88 18.07
CA CYS A 86 -31.19 12.99 17.75
C CYS A 86 -32.13 12.39 18.80
N LYS A 87 -31.61 11.64 19.79
CA LYS A 87 -32.47 11.07 20.85
C LYS A 87 -33.05 12.16 21.76
N SER A 88 -34.31 12.00 22.16
CA SER A 88 -34.87 12.82 23.24
C SER A 88 -34.17 12.51 24.56
N PRO A 89 -34.01 13.49 25.45
CA PRO A 89 -33.53 13.23 26.81
C PRO A 89 -34.41 12.19 27.50
N TRP A 90 -33.78 11.24 28.20
CA TRP A 90 -34.45 10.11 28.86
C TRP A 90 -35.53 10.55 29.86
N TRP A 91 -35.33 11.69 30.55
CA TRP A 91 -36.28 12.24 31.51
C TRP A 91 -37.62 12.65 30.88
N LYS A 92 -37.63 13.07 29.59
CA LYS A 92 -38.88 13.42 28.88
C LYS A 92 -39.75 12.20 28.61
N THR A 93 -39.11 11.05 28.37
CA THR A 93 -39.79 9.76 28.19
C THR A 93 -40.30 9.25 29.54
N LEU A 94 -39.53 9.43 30.61
CA LEU A 94 -39.87 8.97 31.96
C LEU A 94 -41.04 9.74 32.59
N LEU A 95 -41.14 11.04 32.32
CA LEU A 95 -42.26 11.88 32.75
C LEU A 95 -43.51 11.76 31.85
N GLY A 96 -43.47 10.92 30.80
CA GLY A 96 -44.59 10.75 29.86
C GLY A 96 -44.92 12.01 29.03
N VAL A 97 -44.05 13.02 29.06
CA VAL A 97 -44.26 14.33 28.42
C VAL A 97 -44.00 14.26 26.91
N ALA A 98 -43.18 13.32 26.45
CA ALA A 98 -42.86 13.14 25.03
C ALA A 98 -43.34 11.79 24.51
N LYS A 99 -44.32 11.80 23.60
CA LYS A 99 -44.42 10.77 22.56
C LYS A 99 -43.32 11.12 21.55
N GLN A 100 -42.22 10.37 21.53
CA GLN A 100 -41.19 10.59 20.50
C GLN A 100 -41.84 10.46 19.13
N ASP A 101 -41.78 11.51 18.32
CA ASP A 101 -42.07 11.36 16.90
C ASP A 101 -40.90 10.62 16.27
N LEU A 102 -41.10 9.32 16.06
CA LEU A 102 -40.09 8.43 15.46
C LEU A 102 -39.72 8.91 14.05
N LYS A 103 -40.63 9.59 13.35
CA LYS A 103 -40.39 10.10 12.00
C LYS A 103 -39.48 11.32 12.01
N GLU A 104 -39.68 12.26 12.93
CA GLU A 104 -38.77 13.39 13.10
C GLU A 104 -37.37 12.94 13.52
N ARG A 105 -37.31 11.90 14.37
CA ARG A 105 -36.05 11.30 14.79
C ARG A 105 -35.31 10.65 13.62
N GLU A 106 -35.99 9.87 12.79
CA GLU A 106 -35.43 9.25 11.59
C GLU A 106 -34.84 10.31 10.65
N ILE A 107 -35.58 11.38 10.36
CA ILE A 107 -35.12 12.50 9.51
C ILE A 107 -33.86 13.16 10.09
N CYS A 108 -33.81 13.36 11.41
CA CYS A 108 -32.64 13.89 12.09
C CYS A 108 -31.43 12.93 11.96
N GLU A 109 -31.64 11.64 12.22
CA GLU A 109 -30.58 10.62 12.20
C GLU A 109 -29.99 10.47 10.79
N GLU A 110 -30.82 10.45 9.76
CA GLU A 110 -30.37 10.40 8.36
C GLU A 110 -29.50 11.62 8.00
N ARG A 111 -29.96 12.83 8.35
CA ARG A 111 -29.21 14.07 8.06
C ARG A 111 -27.87 14.10 8.80
N GLU A 112 -27.87 13.77 10.08
CA GLU A 112 -26.68 13.80 10.91
C GLU A 112 -25.68 12.70 10.51
N MET A 113 -26.18 11.51 10.18
CA MET A 113 -25.35 10.42 9.68
C MET A 113 -24.71 10.78 8.34
N ALA A 114 -25.49 11.30 7.37
CA ALA A 114 -24.98 11.69 6.06
C ALA A 114 -23.86 12.74 6.15
N ALA A 115 -24.07 13.78 6.96
CA ALA A 115 -23.07 14.82 7.19
C ALA A 115 -21.80 14.27 7.85
N CYS A 116 -21.95 13.38 8.84
CA CYS A 116 -20.82 12.75 9.51
C CYS A 116 -20.02 11.84 8.57
N VAL A 117 -20.70 11.01 7.76
CA VAL A 117 -20.04 10.10 6.80
C VAL A 117 -19.29 10.89 5.74
N GLU A 118 -19.88 11.96 5.20
CA GLU A 118 -19.19 12.79 4.20
C GLU A 118 -17.91 13.41 4.77
N ASN A 119 -17.99 13.99 5.97
CA ASN A 119 -16.83 14.58 6.66
C ASN A 119 -15.76 13.54 7.04
N SER A 120 -16.13 12.26 7.14
CA SER A 120 -15.18 11.19 7.48
C SER A 120 -14.31 10.76 6.29
N LYS A 121 -14.76 10.96 5.04
CA LYS A 121 -14.05 10.46 3.85
C LYS A 121 -12.63 11.02 3.74
N GLU A 122 -12.47 12.34 3.86
CA GLU A 122 -11.15 12.99 3.77
C GLU A 122 -10.22 12.51 4.89
N LYS A 123 -10.74 12.42 6.12
CA LYS A 123 -9.99 11.91 7.28
C LYS A 123 -9.57 10.46 7.09
N CYS A 124 -10.41 9.64 6.48
CA CYS A 124 -10.08 8.25 6.16
C CYS A 124 -9.00 8.13 5.07
N GLN A 125 -8.95 9.06 4.12
CA GLN A 125 -7.87 9.11 3.13
C GLN A 125 -6.55 9.55 3.77
N GLU A 126 -6.57 10.55 4.64
CA GLU A 126 -5.40 11.01 5.39
C GLU A 126 -4.87 9.90 6.30
N PHE A 127 -5.75 9.28 7.09
CA PHE A 127 -5.43 8.13 7.94
C PHE A 127 -4.81 6.98 7.14
N ALA A 128 -5.34 6.68 5.96
CA ALA A 128 -4.76 5.65 5.09
C ALA A 128 -3.35 6.00 4.62
N LYS A 129 -3.08 7.27 4.27
CA LYS A 129 -1.73 7.73 3.93
C LYS A 129 -0.79 7.57 5.13
N GLU A 130 -1.20 8.02 6.31
CA GLU A 130 -0.39 7.93 7.54
C GLU A 130 -0.05 6.48 7.91
N LYS A 131 -0.98 5.54 7.72
CA LYS A 131 -0.76 4.12 8.04
C LYS A 131 0.05 3.39 6.99
N CYS A 132 -0.14 3.70 5.71
CA CYS A 132 0.57 3.02 4.63
C CYS A 132 1.99 3.59 4.43
N LEU A 133 2.18 4.90 4.54
CA LEU A 133 3.45 5.55 4.20
C LEU A 133 4.67 4.96 4.93
N PRO A 134 4.67 4.73 6.26
CA PRO A 134 5.85 4.24 6.96
C PRO A 134 6.36 2.88 6.45
N SER A 135 5.45 1.97 6.11
CA SER A 135 5.80 0.63 5.63
C SER A 135 6.29 0.60 4.18
N PHE A 136 6.00 1.64 3.40
CA PHE A 136 6.35 1.74 1.98
C PHE A 136 7.50 2.71 1.72
N LYS A 137 7.73 3.69 2.60
CA LYS A 137 8.82 4.67 2.50
C LYS A 137 10.18 4.00 2.44
N ASP A 138 10.45 3.07 3.37
CA ASP A 138 11.74 2.36 3.43
C ASP A 138 11.73 1.01 2.70
N ALA A 139 10.60 0.63 2.09
CA ALA A 139 10.53 -0.61 1.32
C ALA A 139 11.47 -0.54 0.12
N ARG A 140 12.20 -1.64 -0.11
CA ARG A 140 13.15 -1.75 -1.21
C ARG A 140 12.45 -2.05 -2.51
N ILE A 141 12.98 -1.49 -3.59
CA ILE A 141 12.56 -1.74 -4.95
C ILE A 141 13.80 -2.19 -5.71
N ALA A 142 13.71 -3.35 -6.37
CA ALA A 142 14.82 -3.89 -7.11
C ALA A 142 15.16 -2.96 -8.29
N TRP A 143 16.46 -2.76 -8.50
CA TRP A 143 16.95 -2.10 -9.68
C TRP A 143 16.86 -3.07 -10.86
N ASP A 144 16.17 -2.67 -11.93
CA ASP A 144 16.08 -3.47 -13.13
C ASP A 144 17.38 -3.33 -13.96
N SER A 145 18.39 -4.11 -13.59
CA SER A 145 19.67 -4.15 -14.30
C SER A 145 19.55 -4.64 -15.75
N SER A 146 18.43 -5.27 -16.12
CA SER A 146 18.21 -5.79 -17.47
C SER A 146 17.84 -4.69 -18.49
N ARG A 147 17.37 -3.53 -18.02
CA ARG A 147 17.03 -2.38 -18.88
C ARG A 147 18.23 -1.50 -19.22
N VAL A 148 19.32 -1.60 -18.45
CA VAL A 148 20.52 -0.78 -18.63
C VAL A 148 21.56 -1.61 -19.36
N ASN A 149 21.89 -1.21 -20.59
CA ASN A 149 23.01 -1.81 -21.32
C ASN A 149 24.33 -1.36 -20.70
N TRP A 150 24.77 -2.09 -19.68
CA TRP A 150 26.00 -1.77 -18.96
C TRP A 150 27.23 -1.69 -19.86
N LYS A 151 27.27 -2.43 -20.98
CA LYS A 151 28.39 -2.31 -21.94
C LYS A 151 28.44 -0.95 -22.61
N GLU A 152 27.29 -0.35 -22.90
CA GLU A 152 27.19 1.01 -23.45
C GLU A 152 27.51 2.06 -22.39
N VAL A 153 27.00 1.88 -21.17
CA VAL A 153 27.34 2.75 -20.04
C VAL A 153 28.85 2.72 -19.78
N TYR A 154 29.48 1.55 -19.66
CA TYR A 154 30.93 1.41 -19.53
C TYR A 154 31.71 1.97 -20.72
N ARG A 155 31.18 1.86 -21.95
CA ARG A 155 31.80 2.50 -23.13
C ARG A 155 31.77 4.01 -22.99
N LEU A 156 30.61 4.61 -22.71
CA LEU A 156 30.43 6.05 -22.56
C LEU A 156 31.32 6.60 -21.43
N ILE A 157 31.37 5.89 -20.30
CA ILE A 157 32.28 6.16 -19.18
C ILE A 157 33.75 6.16 -19.65
N LYS A 158 34.17 5.13 -20.40
CA LYS A 158 35.55 5.00 -20.90
C LYS A 158 35.93 6.14 -21.86
N TRP A 159 34.99 6.66 -22.64
CA TRP A 159 35.21 7.82 -23.50
C TRP A 159 35.45 9.11 -22.69
N VAL A 160 34.81 9.25 -21.53
CA VAL A 160 34.98 10.42 -20.64
C VAL A 160 36.27 10.34 -19.80
N SER A 161 36.80 9.14 -19.55
CA SER A 161 38.05 8.93 -18.79
C SER A 161 39.34 9.05 -19.62
N LEU A 162 39.27 9.44 -20.90
CA LEU A 162 40.47 9.74 -21.70
C LEU A 162 41.06 11.11 -21.28
N PRO A 163 42.39 11.22 -21.10
CA PRO A 163 43.02 12.41 -20.56
C PRO A 163 43.19 13.47 -21.64
N GLU A 164 42.11 14.13 -22.07
CA GLU A 164 42.21 15.45 -22.69
C GLU A 164 41.20 16.40 -22.05
N LYS A 165 41.73 17.20 -21.13
CA LYS A 165 41.27 18.53 -20.69
C LYS A 165 39.80 18.63 -20.27
N SER A 166 39.60 18.45 -18.96
CA SER A 166 38.77 19.32 -18.10
C SER A 166 37.65 20.13 -18.79
N ALA A 167 36.64 19.46 -19.35
CA ALA A 167 35.39 20.08 -19.79
C ALA A 167 34.23 19.08 -19.92
N GLY A 168 34.40 17.82 -19.50
CA GLY A 168 33.45 16.74 -19.77
C GLY A 168 32.44 16.44 -18.68
N PHE A 169 32.54 17.11 -17.52
CA PHE A 169 31.66 16.84 -16.38
C PHE A 169 30.36 17.65 -16.42
N GLU A 170 30.37 18.76 -17.16
CA GLU A 170 29.27 19.73 -17.23
C GLU A 170 28.15 19.31 -18.20
N LEU A 171 28.42 18.32 -19.08
CA LEU A 171 27.49 17.93 -20.15
C LEU A 171 26.52 16.78 -19.78
N LEU A 172 26.71 16.16 -18.61
CA LEU A 172 25.82 15.12 -18.08
C LEU A 172 25.05 15.56 -16.82
N GLY A 173 25.30 16.78 -16.32
CA GLY A 173 24.69 17.27 -15.07
C GLY A 173 25.04 16.43 -13.84
N VAL A 174 26.05 15.56 -13.92
CA VAL A 174 26.50 14.73 -12.80
C VAL A 174 27.59 15.50 -12.08
N GLU A 175 27.21 16.37 -11.17
CA GLU A 175 28.11 17.05 -10.26
C GLU A 175 28.44 16.09 -9.08
N GLY A 176 29.18 15.00 -9.32
CA GLY A 176 29.42 13.98 -8.28
C GLY A 176 30.61 13.04 -8.50
N ASN A 177 31.43 12.87 -7.47
CA ASN A 177 32.65 12.05 -7.44
C ASN A 177 32.49 10.65 -8.10
N TRP A 178 33.48 10.17 -8.86
CA TRP A 178 33.53 8.85 -9.50
C TRP A 178 33.17 7.66 -8.58
N VAL A 179 33.49 7.79 -7.29
CA VAL A 179 33.14 6.80 -6.25
C VAL A 179 31.62 6.71 -6.04
N GLU A 180 30.92 7.82 -6.10
CA GLU A 180 29.48 7.92 -5.89
C GLU A 180 28.69 7.37 -7.08
N PHE A 181 29.15 7.67 -8.28
CA PHE A 181 28.62 7.08 -9.51
C PHE A 181 28.83 5.56 -9.56
N LYS A 182 30.00 5.06 -9.17
CA LYS A 182 30.23 3.60 -9.03
C LYS A 182 29.30 2.97 -8.00
N ARG A 183 29.05 3.64 -6.87
CA ARG A 183 28.11 3.19 -5.84
C ARG A 183 26.66 3.11 -6.35
N MET A 184 26.26 4.03 -7.24
CA MET A 184 24.96 4.00 -7.90
C MET A 184 24.83 2.81 -8.87
N ILE A 185 25.92 2.51 -9.59
CA ILE A 185 26.00 1.36 -10.51
C ILE A 185 25.96 0.02 -9.76
N ASP A 186 26.64 -0.04 -8.61
CA ASP A 186 26.71 -1.25 -7.78
C ASP A 186 25.45 -1.42 -6.89
N SER A 187 24.51 -0.47 -6.93
CA SER A 187 23.26 -0.58 -6.17
C SER A 187 22.31 -1.58 -6.80
N THR A 188 21.89 -2.57 -6.01
CA THR A 188 20.90 -3.58 -6.43
C THR A 188 19.46 -3.11 -6.24
N ASN A 189 19.26 -2.00 -5.52
CA ASN A 189 17.95 -1.52 -5.08
C ASN A 189 17.94 -0.02 -4.75
N TYR A 190 16.74 0.51 -4.54
CA TYR A 190 16.50 1.86 -4.03
C TYR A 190 15.27 1.87 -3.11
N ARG A 191 15.07 2.95 -2.34
CA ARG A 191 13.95 3.07 -1.39
C ARG A 191 12.70 3.69 -2.03
N GLY A 192 11.53 3.30 -1.52
CA GLY A 192 10.26 3.92 -1.91
C GLY A 192 10.20 5.43 -1.68
N SER A 193 10.92 5.97 -0.69
CA SER A 193 11.06 7.42 -0.46
C SER A 193 11.57 8.16 -1.69
N GLU A 194 12.49 7.57 -2.44
CA GLU A 194 13.09 8.19 -3.63
C GLU A 194 12.07 8.34 -4.76
N LEU A 195 11.03 7.50 -4.80
CA LEU A 195 9.91 7.66 -5.73
C LEU A 195 8.88 8.69 -5.26
N LEU A 196 8.68 8.79 -3.95
CA LEU A 196 7.71 9.71 -3.34
C LEU A 196 8.15 11.17 -3.48
N ASP A 197 9.46 11.43 -3.45
CA ASP A 197 10.04 12.76 -3.60
C ASP A 197 10.08 13.21 -5.08
N SER A 198 10.06 12.27 -6.02
CA SER A 198 9.90 12.56 -7.43
C SER A 198 8.41 12.83 -7.74
N ASN A 199 8.07 13.96 -8.35
CA ASN A 199 6.71 14.29 -8.81
C ASN A 199 6.12 13.30 -9.86
N TYR A 200 6.74 12.15 -10.09
CA TYR A 200 6.28 11.08 -10.99
C TYR A 200 5.02 10.33 -10.51
N MET A 201 4.54 10.58 -9.28
CA MET A 201 3.27 10.03 -8.78
C MET A 201 2.12 11.06 -8.79
N GLY A 202 2.29 12.18 -9.49
CA GLY A 202 1.25 13.17 -9.72
C GLY A 202 0.88 13.25 -11.19
N SER A 203 0.07 12.31 -11.70
CA SER A 203 -0.79 12.44 -12.91
C SER A 203 -1.04 11.11 -13.66
N GLU A 204 -1.53 10.05 -12.99
CA GLU A 204 -2.14 8.94 -13.73
C GLU A 204 -3.42 8.45 -13.02
N ASP A 205 -4.46 9.26 -13.17
CA ASP A 205 -5.83 8.79 -13.31
C ASP A 205 -5.94 7.97 -14.60
N PHE A 206 -5.49 6.72 -14.57
CA PHE A 206 -5.95 5.74 -15.56
C PHE A 206 -7.21 5.09 -15.00
N ALA A 207 -8.31 5.54 -15.60
CA ALA A 207 -9.63 4.94 -15.58
C ALA A 207 -9.58 3.43 -15.35
N VAL A 208 -10.29 2.99 -14.32
CA VAL A 208 -10.92 1.66 -14.34
C VAL A 208 -11.89 1.70 -15.52
N GLY A 209 -11.40 1.24 -16.67
CA GLY A 209 -12.21 0.91 -17.82
C GLY A 209 -13.11 -0.25 -17.45
N SER A 210 -14.25 0.10 -16.84
CA SER A 210 -15.43 -0.73 -16.80
C SER A 210 -15.83 -1.01 -18.25
N ASN A 211 -15.72 -2.26 -18.69
CA ASN A 211 -16.54 -2.81 -19.76
C ASN A 211 -16.76 -4.30 -19.52
N GLN A 212 -17.77 -4.56 -18.68
CA GLN A 212 -18.72 -5.64 -18.90
C GLN A 212 -19.76 -5.17 -19.92
N LYS A 213 -19.99 -5.99 -20.95
CA LYS A 213 -21.11 -6.08 -21.93
C LYS A 213 -20.52 -6.70 -23.20
N ASN A 214 -20.95 -7.82 -23.78
CA ASN A 214 -22.07 -8.75 -23.60
C ASN A 214 -21.52 -10.16 -23.88
#